data_AF-A0A810N4N6-F1
#
_entry.id   AF-A0A810N4N6-F1
#
_cell.length_a   1.000
_cell.length_b   1.000
_cell.length_c   1.000
_cell.angle_alpha   90.00
_cell.angle_beta   90.00
_cell.angle_gamma   90.00
#
_symmetry.space_group_name_H-M   'P 1'
#
loop_
_entity.id
_entity.type
_entity.pdbx_description
1 polymer ?
#
loop_
_entity_poly.entity_id
_entity_poly.type
_entity_poly.pdbx_seq_one_letter_code
_entity_poly.pdbx_strand_id
1 'polypeptide(L)'
;MATVPWLADVLRGAGVRVVEHGNWQARMRPGAFDPIGVLWHHTAATSSPTNPHPALNICINGRPDLAGPLCHALVDYHGVFHLISAGRANHAGVSRGSGPIPAGDGNTLMIGWEIDYNGVNQQMTPAQYNASVAATAAVLRRLGRDANHARGHRETSTTGKIDPSFINLDTMRADVAARMAGGGTAPVSGQAYLYGDQQHLVAVGTGGALVNLSWSPSTGIIRPEWGGAPLTGRPVGYVHNGQQHVFARGTDNTLRHWWQSGGGAPGLDNWGAVGRVMSNPTGFAYGNQQHVFYRNPDGLLEHKFFDLVSGQVSGGVWAGGPFVGNPYAFVHKDQQHIFARNAAGGLIHWFWWPGINPSTDSWGITSGIASDVTGFSTPTQHHIFYRNTGGALQHRFFDDPSGTLNGGVWAGGTFAGNPHAFVHRDQQHIFGRRANGDLAHWFWWPGINPSSDDWGARGVVAGDPAGLTTGGGHHVFYRTNNGTLEHRVFHDAAGHLATDNWGGSLAA
;
A
#
# COMPACT_ATOMS: atom_id res chain seq x y z
N MET A 1 2.14 -0.85 -37.56
CA MET A 1 3.02 -1.09 -36.39
C MET A 1 2.18 -0.86 -35.14
N ALA A 2 2.23 -1.78 -34.17
CA ALA A 2 1.55 -1.54 -32.90
C ALA A 2 2.23 -0.38 -32.16
N THR A 3 1.42 0.40 -31.46
CA THR A 3 1.82 1.56 -30.66
C THR A 3 1.04 1.52 -29.34
N VAL A 4 1.48 2.32 -28.36
CA VAL A 4 0.86 2.45 -27.05
C VAL A 4 0.34 3.86 -26.79
N PRO A 5 -0.58 4.40 -27.63
CA PRO A 5 -1.11 5.75 -27.43
C PRO A 5 -1.86 5.88 -26.09
N TRP A 6 -2.35 4.76 -25.55
CA TRP A 6 -3.00 4.65 -24.25
C TRP A 6 -2.06 4.90 -23.06
N LEU A 7 -0.74 4.99 -23.27
CA LEU A 7 0.24 5.03 -22.17
C LEU A 7 -0.01 6.21 -21.23
N ALA A 8 -0.27 7.40 -21.76
CA ALA A 8 -0.49 8.58 -20.94
C ALA A 8 -1.67 8.41 -19.96
N ASP A 9 -2.80 7.89 -20.46
CA ASP A 9 -4.00 7.68 -19.66
C ASP A 9 -3.82 6.60 -18.61
N VAL A 10 -3.13 5.51 -18.96
CA VAL A 10 -2.81 4.42 -18.02
C VAL A 10 -1.93 4.91 -16.88
N LEU A 11 -0.92 5.74 -17.18
CA LEU A 11 -0.05 6.32 -16.15
C LEU A 11 -0.81 7.32 -15.26
N ARG A 12 -1.57 8.24 -15.86
CA ARG A 12 -2.39 9.21 -15.11
C ARG A 12 -3.41 8.52 -14.22
N GLY A 13 -4.10 7.50 -14.73
CA GLY A 13 -5.05 6.69 -13.96
C GLY A 13 -4.43 5.94 -12.79
N ALA A 14 -3.11 5.72 -12.82
CA ALA A 14 -2.34 5.14 -11.72
C ALA A 14 -1.80 6.18 -10.72
N GLY A 15 -2.16 7.46 -10.88
CA GLY A 15 -1.69 8.57 -10.04
C GLY A 15 -0.31 9.10 -10.41
N VAL A 16 0.25 8.70 -11.57
CA VAL A 16 1.56 9.16 -12.01
C VAL A 16 1.43 10.51 -12.71
N ARG A 17 2.31 11.46 -12.36
CA ARG A 17 2.41 12.75 -13.04
C ARG A 17 3.05 12.56 -14.41
N VAL A 18 2.40 13.05 -15.46
CA VAL A 18 2.81 12.84 -16.85
C VAL A 18 3.00 14.17 -17.58
N VAL A 19 4.11 14.30 -18.30
CA VAL A 19 4.40 15.40 -19.24
C VAL A 19 4.63 14.79 -20.63
N GLU A 20 3.90 15.29 -21.62
CA GLU A 20 3.98 14.80 -23.01
C GLU A 20 4.90 15.69 -23.84
N HIS A 21 5.87 15.11 -24.56
CA HIS A 21 6.88 15.89 -25.31
C HIS A 21 6.71 15.83 -26.83
N GLY A 22 6.21 16.93 -27.40
CA GLY A 22 5.99 17.08 -28.83
C GLY A 22 5.09 15.97 -29.38
N ASN A 23 5.40 15.46 -30.58
CA ASN A 23 4.64 14.39 -31.20
C ASN A 23 5.08 12.99 -30.72
N TRP A 24 5.15 12.78 -29.40
CA TRP A 24 5.61 11.51 -28.81
C TRP A 24 4.79 10.30 -29.28
N GLN A 25 3.50 10.50 -29.59
CA GLN A 25 2.60 9.47 -30.12
C GLN A 25 3.04 8.95 -31.50
N ALA A 26 3.70 9.78 -32.30
CA ALA A 26 4.25 9.42 -33.61
C ALA A 26 5.78 9.31 -33.63
N ARG A 27 6.47 9.43 -32.48
CA ARG A 27 7.91 9.25 -32.38
C ARG A 27 8.22 7.76 -32.15
N MET A 28 8.98 7.13 -33.03
CA MET A 28 9.39 5.71 -32.92
C MET A 28 10.54 5.38 -33.88
N ARG A 29 11.20 4.23 -33.66
CA ARG A 29 12.15 3.62 -34.59
C ARG A 29 11.46 2.66 -35.56
N PRO A 30 12.02 2.40 -36.75
CA PRO A 30 11.55 1.33 -37.62
C PRO A 30 11.68 -0.05 -36.97
N GLY A 31 10.69 -0.91 -37.18
CA GLY A 31 10.70 -2.32 -36.74
C GLY A 31 9.44 -2.72 -35.99
N ALA A 32 9.35 -3.99 -35.62
CA ALA A 32 8.24 -4.51 -34.82
C ALA A 32 8.25 -3.92 -33.40
N PHE A 33 7.07 -3.84 -32.81
CA PHE A 33 6.88 -3.48 -31.41
C PHE A 33 5.65 -4.21 -30.91
N ASP A 34 5.82 -5.09 -29.93
CA ASP A 34 4.76 -5.88 -29.32
C ASP A 34 5.12 -6.11 -27.84
N PRO A 35 4.90 -5.10 -26.99
CA PRO A 35 5.44 -5.11 -25.64
C PRO A 35 4.72 -6.13 -24.76
N ILE A 36 5.49 -7.04 -24.18
CA ILE A 36 5.04 -8.00 -23.16
C ILE A 36 5.56 -7.66 -21.77
N GLY A 37 6.38 -6.61 -21.62
CA GLY A 37 6.99 -6.25 -20.35
C GLY A 37 7.44 -4.81 -20.26
N VAL A 38 8.05 -4.50 -19.12
CA VAL A 38 8.57 -3.16 -18.80
C VAL A 38 10.03 -3.30 -18.34
N LEU A 39 10.91 -2.49 -18.90
CA LEU A 39 12.34 -2.47 -18.60
C LEU A 39 12.74 -1.17 -17.89
N TRP A 40 13.42 -1.29 -16.77
CA TRP A 40 13.95 -0.17 -16.00
C TRP A 40 15.44 0.02 -16.30
N HIS A 41 15.80 1.28 -16.53
CA HIS A 41 17.16 1.75 -16.74
C HIS A 41 17.49 2.87 -15.74
N HIS A 42 18.78 3.14 -15.58
CA HIS A 42 19.23 4.45 -15.13
C HIS A 42 19.96 5.15 -16.26
N THR A 43 19.86 6.48 -16.31
CA THR A 43 20.42 7.28 -17.40
C THR A 43 21.92 7.52 -17.28
N ALA A 44 22.50 7.25 -16.11
CA ALA A 44 23.85 7.63 -15.71
C ALA A 44 24.06 9.15 -15.59
N ALA A 45 22.99 9.95 -15.67
CA ALA A 45 23.04 11.38 -15.46
C ALA A 45 22.73 11.74 -14.01
N THR A 46 23.49 12.69 -13.44
CA THR A 46 23.23 13.20 -12.10
C THR A 46 22.06 14.18 -12.14
N SER A 47 20.93 13.79 -11.56
CA SER A 47 19.74 14.65 -11.43
C SER A 47 19.68 15.35 -10.07
N SER A 48 18.88 16.40 -9.95
CA SER A 48 18.70 17.15 -8.69
C SER A 48 17.34 17.85 -8.68
N PRO A 49 16.86 18.37 -7.53
CA PRO A 49 15.62 19.15 -7.51
C PRO A 49 15.58 20.32 -8.50
N THR A 50 16.75 20.98 -8.71
CA THR A 50 16.93 22.13 -9.60
C THR A 50 17.26 21.76 -11.05
N ASN A 51 17.64 20.52 -11.31
CA ASN A 51 17.84 19.97 -12.65
C ASN A 51 17.29 18.53 -12.68
N PRO A 52 15.96 18.38 -12.76
CA PRO A 52 15.31 17.10 -12.46
C PRO A 52 15.43 16.08 -13.59
N HIS A 53 15.59 16.51 -14.84
CA HIS A 53 15.59 15.63 -16.01
C HIS A 53 16.79 15.88 -16.97
N PRO A 54 18.04 15.76 -16.49
CA PRO A 54 19.24 16.08 -17.28
C PRO A 54 19.39 15.24 -18.56
N ALA A 55 18.87 14.02 -18.61
CA ALA A 55 19.02 13.15 -19.78
C ALA A 55 17.88 13.30 -20.81
N LEU A 56 16.87 14.14 -20.55
CA LEU A 56 15.66 14.24 -21.38
C LEU A 56 15.94 14.45 -22.88
N ASN A 57 16.81 15.42 -23.22
CA ASN A 57 17.12 15.69 -24.62
C ASN A 57 17.86 14.52 -25.30
N ILE A 58 18.70 13.80 -24.56
CA ILE A 58 19.38 12.60 -25.06
C ILE A 58 18.37 11.46 -25.25
N CYS A 59 17.43 11.27 -24.33
CA CYS A 59 16.39 10.25 -24.47
C CYS A 59 15.46 10.52 -25.66
N ILE A 60 15.15 11.79 -25.95
CA ILE A 60 14.33 12.18 -27.10
C ILE A 60 15.09 12.01 -28.42
N ASN A 61 16.28 12.58 -28.53
CA ASN A 61 16.97 12.73 -29.82
C ASN A 61 17.98 11.59 -30.10
N GLY A 62 18.42 10.90 -29.05
CA GLY A 62 19.53 9.97 -29.09
C GLY A 62 20.88 10.65 -28.91
N ARG A 63 21.91 9.90 -29.27
CA ARG A 63 23.32 10.29 -29.24
C ARG A 63 23.98 9.86 -30.57
N PRO A 64 25.20 10.34 -30.89
CA PRO A 64 25.81 10.11 -32.21
C PRO A 64 25.91 8.64 -32.63
N ASP A 65 26.11 7.73 -31.68
CA ASP A 65 26.20 6.27 -31.88
C ASP A 65 24.85 5.55 -31.80
N LEU A 66 23.77 6.21 -31.35
CA LEU A 66 22.45 5.60 -31.18
C LEU A 66 21.32 6.61 -31.35
N ALA A 67 20.63 6.54 -32.48
CA ALA A 67 19.52 7.43 -32.79
C ALA A 67 18.33 7.23 -31.83
N GLY A 68 17.69 8.32 -31.42
CA GLY A 68 16.49 8.29 -30.58
C GLY A 68 15.24 7.84 -31.34
N PRO A 69 14.14 7.57 -30.61
CA PRO A 69 14.01 7.70 -29.15
C PRO A 69 14.71 6.56 -28.40
N LEU A 70 15.28 6.86 -27.22
CA LEU A 70 15.99 5.90 -26.37
C LEU A 70 15.13 5.30 -25.26
N CYS A 71 13.86 5.68 -25.14
CA CYS A 71 12.91 5.07 -24.22
C CYS A 71 11.48 5.49 -24.56
N HIS A 72 10.52 4.97 -23.79
CA HIS A 72 9.12 5.36 -23.90
C HIS A 72 8.80 6.50 -22.94
N ALA A 73 9.37 6.48 -21.74
CA ALA A 73 9.36 7.60 -20.82
C ALA A 73 10.68 7.76 -20.06
N LEU A 74 11.03 9.00 -19.77
CA LEU A 74 12.04 9.35 -18.79
C LEU A 74 11.38 9.70 -17.46
N VAL A 75 11.97 9.30 -16.34
CA VAL A 75 11.48 9.56 -14.99
C VAL A 75 12.42 10.54 -14.30
N ASP A 76 11.94 11.77 -14.09
CA ASP A 76 12.74 12.85 -13.50
C ASP A 76 13.00 12.66 -11.99
N TYR A 77 13.83 13.51 -11.40
CA TYR A 77 14.18 13.48 -9.97
C TYR A 77 12.95 13.43 -9.02
N HIS A 78 11.82 14.04 -9.43
CA HIS A 78 10.57 14.14 -8.67
C HIS A 78 9.58 13.02 -8.99
N GLY A 79 9.96 12.04 -9.81
CA GLY A 79 9.09 10.93 -10.23
C GLY A 79 8.08 11.31 -11.31
N VAL A 80 8.28 12.41 -12.04
CA VAL A 80 7.44 12.80 -13.18
C VAL A 80 7.85 12.01 -14.42
N PHE A 81 6.87 11.44 -15.10
CA PHE A 81 7.06 10.70 -16.35
C PHE A 81 6.97 11.63 -17.55
N HIS A 82 8.09 11.80 -18.25
CA HIS A 82 8.19 12.53 -19.51
C HIS A 82 8.05 11.55 -20.68
N LEU A 83 6.90 11.57 -21.37
CA LEU A 83 6.62 10.66 -22.48
C LEU A 83 7.34 11.08 -23.76
N ILE A 84 8.03 10.11 -24.35
CA ILE A 84 8.95 10.32 -25.47
C ILE A 84 8.53 9.50 -26.70
N SER A 85 8.08 8.27 -26.53
CA SER A 85 7.75 7.37 -27.65
C SER A 85 6.51 6.54 -27.34
N ALA A 86 5.58 6.46 -28.28
CA ALA A 86 4.48 5.48 -28.24
C ALA A 86 4.78 4.21 -29.05
N GLY A 87 5.92 4.15 -29.76
CA GLY A 87 6.33 2.96 -30.51
C GLY A 87 7.72 2.51 -30.13
N ARG A 88 8.27 1.59 -30.94
CA ARG A 88 9.62 1.03 -30.79
C ARG A 88 10.66 2.11 -30.44
N ALA A 89 11.46 1.87 -29.39
CA ALA A 89 12.56 2.73 -28.97
C ALA A 89 13.88 1.92 -28.89
N ASN A 90 15.02 2.60 -28.98
CA ASN A 90 16.36 2.01 -28.90
C ASN A 90 16.87 2.01 -27.45
N HIS A 91 16.31 1.14 -26.60
CA HIS A 91 16.57 1.14 -25.14
C HIS A 91 17.21 -0.16 -24.65
N ALA A 92 16.60 -1.30 -24.97
CA ALA A 92 16.99 -2.61 -24.48
C ALA A 92 18.04 -3.32 -25.35
N GLY A 93 17.99 -3.11 -26.67
CA GLY A 93 18.81 -3.85 -27.63
C GLY A 93 18.59 -5.37 -27.60
N VAL A 94 19.61 -6.13 -27.98
CA VAL A 94 19.56 -7.60 -27.93
C VAL A 94 19.58 -8.08 -26.48
N SER A 95 18.50 -8.73 -26.07
CA SER A 95 18.29 -9.24 -24.72
C SER A 95 18.56 -10.75 -24.63
N ARG A 96 19.18 -11.19 -23.54
CA ARG A 96 19.11 -12.58 -23.08
C ARG A 96 17.75 -12.83 -22.42
N GLY A 97 17.37 -14.10 -22.32
CA GLY A 97 16.14 -14.48 -21.62
C GLY A 97 16.21 -14.15 -20.13
N SER A 98 15.12 -13.64 -19.56
CA SER A 98 15.02 -13.30 -18.14
C SER A 98 13.60 -13.51 -17.61
N GLY A 99 13.38 -14.59 -16.86
CA GLY A 99 12.05 -15.10 -16.52
C GLY A 99 11.15 -15.22 -17.76
N PRO A 100 9.98 -14.57 -17.83
CA PRO A 100 9.06 -14.72 -18.96
C PRO A 100 9.44 -13.85 -20.17
N ILE A 101 10.46 -12.98 -20.06
CA ILE A 101 10.98 -12.23 -21.22
C ILE A 101 11.92 -13.17 -22.00
N PRO A 102 11.61 -13.51 -23.27
CA PRO A 102 12.45 -14.39 -24.08
C PRO A 102 13.73 -13.66 -24.53
N ALA A 103 14.74 -14.44 -24.90
CA ALA A 103 15.90 -13.89 -25.60
C ALA A 103 15.50 -13.35 -26.98
N GLY A 104 16.22 -12.36 -27.49
CA GLY A 104 15.97 -11.76 -28.80
C GLY A 104 16.01 -10.24 -28.75
N ASP A 105 15.09 -9.61 -29.46
CA ASP A 105 15.08 -8.15 -29.60
C ASP A 105 14.23 -7.48 -28.50
N GLY A 106 14.89 -7.00 -27.44
CA GLY A 106 14.25 -6.34 -26.32
C GLY A 106 13.54 -5.03 -26.70
N ASN A 107 13.96 -4.37 -27.77
CA ASN A 107 13.31 -3.15 -28.27
C ASN A 107 11.90 -3.45 -28.83
N THR A 108 11.66 -4.69 -29.27
CA THR A 108 10.31 -5.17 -29.64
C THR A 108 9.47 -5.46 -28.41
N LEU A 109 10.08 -6.08 -27.39
CA LEU A 109 9.38 -6.80 -26.34
C LEU A 109 9.00 -5.95 -25.13
N MET A 110 9.57 -4.76 -24.95
CA MET A 110 9.44 -4.02 -23.70
C MET A 110 9.21 -2.52 -23.89
N ILE A 111 8.37 -1.97 -23.01
CA ILE A 111 8.27 -0.54 -22.75
C ILE A 111 9.42 -0.16 -21.80
N GLY A 112 10.10 0.96 -22.05
CA GLY A 112 11.34 1.33 -21.35
C GLY A 112 11.21 2.61 -20.53
N TRP A 113 11.60 2.53 -19.24
CA TRP A 113 11.77 3.65 -18.33
C TRP A 113 13.25 4.00 -18.18
N GLU A 114 13.60 5.23 -18.52
CA GLU A 114 14.92 5.81 -18.26
C GLU A 114 14.83 6.67 -17.00
N ILE A 115 15.36 6.20 -15.88
CA ILE A 115 15.21 6.89 -14.59
C ILE A 115 16.44 7.75 -14.34
N ASP A 116 16.22 9.05 -14.11
CA ASP A 116 17.31 10.02 -14.08
C ASP A 116 18.06 9.98 -12.74
N TYR A 117 19.09 9.14 -12.66
CA TYR A 117 20.08 9.12 -11.59
C TYR A 117 21.39 8.50 -12.09
N ASN A 118 22.51 8.87 -11.48
CA ASN A 118 23.82 8.48 -12.03
C ASN A 118 24.22 7.03 -11.78
N GLY A 119 23.62 6.37 -10.79
CA GLY A 119 23.88 4.97 -10.50
C GLY A 119 25.30 4.63 -10.02
N VAL A 120 26.12 5.63 -9.66
CA VAL A 120 27.49 5.49 -9.13
C VAL A 120 27.60 5.98 -7.68
N ASN A 121 27.22 7.23 -7.41
CA ASN A 121 27.17 7.79 -6.06
C ASN A 121 25.82 8.44 -5.74
N GLN A 122 24.88 8.36 -6.68
CA GLN A 122 23.49 8.73 -6.52
C GLN A 122 22.61 7.49 -6.65
N GLN A 123 21.62 7.38 -5.77
CA GLN A 123 20.58 6.37 -5.83
C GLN A 123 19.29 7.00 -6.37
N MET A 124 18.37 6.15 -6.81
CA MET A 124 17.02 6.58 -7.17
C MET A 124 16.36 7.27 -5.97
N THR A 125 15.66 8.38 -6.22
CA THR A 125 14.87 9.01 -5.15
C THR A 125 13.66 8.13 -4.81
N PRO A 126 13.10 8.23 -3.60
CA PRO A 126 11.84 7.57 -3.27
C PRO A 126 10.71 7.93 -4.26
N ALA A 127 10.65 9.17 -4.74
CA ALA A 127 9.65 9.63 -5.70
C ALA A 127 9.78 8.91 -7.05
N GLN A 128 11.00 8.80 -7.58
CA GLN A 128 11.30 8.03 -8.79
C GLN A 128 10.89 6.56 -8.65
N TYR A 129 11.26 5.93 -7.53
CA TYR A 129 10.96 4.51 -7.29
C TYR A 129 9.45 4.27 -7.19
N ASN A 130 8.75 5.03 -6.36
CA ASN A 130 7.32 4.87 -6.13
C ASN A 130 6.51 5.12 -7.41
N ALA A 131 6.84 6.17 -8.17
CA ALA A 131 6.20 6.46 -9.45
C ALA A 131 6.45 5.35 -10.48
N SER A 132 7.68 4.82 -10.53
CA SER A 132 8.05 3.74 -11.45
C SER A 132 7.35 2.42 -11.10
N VAL A 133 7.19 2.09 -9.81
CA VAL A 133 6.38 0.94 -9.37
C VAL A 133 4.92 1.10 -9.79
N ALA A 134 4.33 2.28 -9.57
CA ALA A 134 2.93 2.57 -9.94
C ALA A 134 2.71 2.48 -11.46
N ALA A 135 3.59 3.12 -12.24
CA ALA A 135 3.58 3.08 -13.70
C ALA A 135 3.70 1.65 -14.23
N THR A 136 4.67 0.89 -13.71
CA THR A 136 4.93 -0.48 -14.13
C THR A 136 3.74 -1.39 -13.83
N ALA A 137 3.17 -1.31 -12.62
CA ALA A 137 1.99 -2.09 -12.26
C ALA A 137 0.78 -1.77 -13.15
N ALA A 138 0.58 -0.50 -13.52
CA ALA A 138 -0.50 -0.08 -14.40
C ALA A 138 -0.32 -0.60 -15.84
N VAL A 139 0.89 -0.49 -16.38
CA VAL A 139 1.24 -0.99 -17.71
C VAL A 139 1.10 -2.51 -17.78
N LEU A 140 1.62 -3.25 -16.80
CA LEU A 140 1.53 -4.72 -16.80
C LEU A 140 0.07 -5.20 -16.68
N ARG A 141 -0.77 -4.53 -15.87
CA ARG A 141 -2.22 -4.80 -15.86
C ARG A 141 -2.84 -4.59 -17.24
N ARG A 142 -2.50 -3.48 -17.91
CA ARG A 142 -3.00 -3.18 -19.26
C ARG A 142 -2.59 -4.22 -20.29
N LEU A 143 -1.40 -4.79 -20.15
CA LEU A 143 -0.84 -5.85 -20.99
C LEU A 143 -1.34 -7.26 -20.61
N GLY A 144 -2.08 -7.41 -19.51
CA GLY A 144 -2.52 -8.72 -19.02
C GLY A 144 -1.37 -9.59 -18.49
N ARG A 145 -0.33 -8.97 -17.93
CA ARG A 145 0.88 -9.64 -17.44
C ARG A 145 1.07 -9.43 -15.94
N ASP A 146 1.76 -10.34 -15.28
CA ASP A 146 2.11 -10.26 -13.86
C ASP A 146 3.40 -9.44 -13.64
N ALA A 147 3.75 -9.20 -12.38
CA ALA A 147 4.96 -8.46 -12.00
C ALA A 147 6.27 -9.11 -12.48
N ASN A 148 6.26 -10.41 -12.83
CA ASN A 148 7.42 -11.08 -13.40
C ASN A 148 7.75 -10.61 -14.81
N HIS A 149 6.97 -9.72 -15.43
CA HIS A 149 7.31 -9.08 -16.70
C HIS A 149 7.99 -7.70 -16.53
N ALA A 150 8.26 -7.27 -15.29
CA ALA A 150 9.12 -6.13 -14.99
C ALA A 150 10.58 -6.57 -14.83
N ARG A 151 11.51 -5.92 -15.55
CA ARG A 151 12.94 -6.24 -15.51
C ARG A 151 13.80 -5.00 -15.32
N GLY A 152 14.97 -5.20 -14.72
CA GLY A 152 16.08 -4.25 -14.85
C GLY A 152 16.95 -4.63 -16.05
N HIS A 153 17.54 -3.65 -16.73
CA HIS A 153 18.38 -3.90 -17.91
C HIS A 153 19.54 -4.87 -17.67
N ARG A 154 20.13 -4.88 -16.47
CA ARG A 154 21.17 -5.82 -16.05
C ARG A 154 20.72 -7.28 -16.07
N GLU A 155 19.42 -7.53 -15.94
CA GLU A 155 18.86 -8.89 -15.99
C GLU A 155 18.74 -9.39 -17.43
N THR A 156 18.47 -8.50 -18.39
CA THR A 156 18.25 -8.82 -19.80
C THR A 156 19.47 -8.56 -20.69
N SER A 157 20.46 -7.80 -20.23
CA SER A 157 21.63 -7.43 -21.02
C SER A 157 22.52 -8.63 -21.38
N THR A 158 22.98 -8.68 -22.63
CA THR A 158 24.00 -9.63 -23.12
C THR A 158 25.44 -9.14 -22.92
N THR A 159 25.63 -7.85 -22.63
CA THR A 159 26.97 -7.21 -22.54
C THR A 159 27.38 -6.87 -21.10
N GLY A 160 26.78 -7.50 -20.09
CA GLY A 160 27.13 -7.28 -18.68
C GLY A 160 26.80 -5.89 -18.11
N LYS A 161 25.76 -5.21 -18.64
CA LYS A 161 25.26 -3.95 -18.09
C LYS A 161 24.90 -4.07 -16.60
N ILE A 162 25.13 -3.00 -15.85
CA ILE A 162 24.89 -2.95 -14.39
C ILE A 162 23.61 -2.19 -14.01
N ASP A 163 22.98 -1.50 -14.95
CA ASP A 163 21.80 -0.67 -14.71
C ASP A 163 20.51 -1.50 -14.60
N PRO A 164 19.55 -1.15 -13.73
CA PRO A 164 19.64 -0.12 -12.70
C PRO A 164 20.47 -0.62 -11.50
N SER A 165 21.30 0.26 -10.95
CA SER A 165 22.11 0.03 -9.75
C SER A 165 21.40 0.56 -8.49
N PHE A 166 21.90 0.17 -7.30
CA PHE A 166 21.34 0.51 -5.98
C PHE A 166 19.88 0.07 -5.76
N ILE A 167 19.46 -0.97 -6.45
CA ILE A 167 18.11 -1.53 -6.36
C ILE A 167 18.19 -3.05 -6.28
N ASN A 168 17.35 -3.63 -5.44
CA ASN A 168 17.05 -5.06 -5.47
C ASN A 168 15.86 -5.27 -6.42
N LEU A 169 16.08 -6.00 -7.52
CA LEU A 169 15.06 -6.18 -8.55
C LEU A 169 13.98 -7.20 -8.14
N ASP A 170 14.28 -8.10 -7.19
CA ASP A 170 13.26 -8.95 -6.59
C ASP A 170 12.33 -8.12 -5.69
N THR A 171 12.88 -7.19 -4.90
CA THR A 171 12.07 -6.23 -4.12
C THR A 171 11.23 -5.35 -5.05
N MET A 172 11.80 -4.85 -6.15
CA MET A 172 11.04 -4.07 -7.14
C MET A 172 9.88 -4.88 -7.73
N ARG A 173 10.10 -6.15 -8.10
CA ARG A 173 9.01 -7.03 -8.57
C ARG A 173 7.97 -7.28 -7.49
N ALA A 174 8.40 -7.48 -6.25
CA ALA A 174 7.51 -7.67 -5.11
C ALA A 174 6.64 -6.42 -4.85
N ASP A 175 7.21 -5.23 -4.96
CA ASP A 175 6.49 -3.96 -4.83
C ASP A 175 5.53 -3.73 -6.00
N VAL A 176 5.92 -4.06 -7.24
CA VAL A 176 5.01 -4.06 -8.40
C VAL A 176 3.87 -5.07 -8.19
N ALA A 177 4.14 -6.28 -7.72
CA ALA A 177 3.11 -7.28 -7.42
C ALA A 177 2.17 -6.81 -6.30
N ALA A 178 2.71 -6.21 -5.24
CA ALA A 178 1.92 -5.61 -4.17
C ALA A 178 1.01 -4.53 -4.74
N ARG A 179 1.57 -3.62 -5.55
CA ARG A 179 0.83 -2.55 -6.22
C ARG A 179 -0.27 -3.10 -7.12
N MET A 180 0.00 -4.18 -7.85
CA MET A 180 -0.94 -4.88 -8.73
C MET A 180 -2.11 -5.51 -7.95
N ALA A 181 -1.83 -6.11 -6.80
CA ALA A 181 -2.81 -6.75 -5.92
C ALA A 181 -3.65 -5.75 -5.08
N GLY A 182 -3.34 -4.45 -5.13
CA GLY A 182 -4.01 -3.39 -4.37
C GLY A 182 -3.23 -2.88 -3.14
N GLY A 183 -2.03 -3.39 -2.88
CA GLY A 183 -1.16 -3.00 -1.76
C GLY A 183 -0.31 -1.75 -1.99
N GLY A 184 -0.61 -0.93 -3.01
CA GLY A 184 0.04 0.38 -3.20
C GLY A 184 -0.95 1.32 -3.89
N THR A 185 -1.06 2.56 -3.43
CA THR A 185 -2.10 3.56 -3.73
C THR A 185 -3.56 3.08 -3.60
N ALA A 186 -3.82 2.16 -2.68
CA ALA A 186 -5.18 2.05 -2.16
C ALA A 186 -5.45 3.23 -1.20
N PRO A 187 -6.71 3.64 -1.04
CA PRO A 187 -7.12 4.92 -0.47
C PRO A 187 -6.56 5.17 0.91
N VAL A 188 -6.11 6.40 1.16
CA VAL A 188 -5.49 6.85 2.41
C VAL A 188 -6.46 7.02 3.58
N SER A 189 -7.62 6.36 3.59
CA SER A 189 -8.45 6.24 4.80
C SER A 189 -7.78 5.26 5.77
N GLY A 190 -7.30 5.78 6.90
CA GLY A 190 -6.59 5.01 7.92
C GLY A 190 -7.52 4.29 8.88
N GLN A 191 -7.00 3.92 10.06
CA GLN A 191 -7.75 3.26 11.11
C GLN A 191 -8.65 4.26 11.87
N ALA A 192 -9.84 3.80 12.27
CA ALA A 192 -10.70 4.54 13.19
C ALA A 192 -10.46 4.09 14.63
N TYR A 193 -10.55 5.01 15.59
CA TYR A 193 -10.38 4.72 17.02
C TYR A 193 -11.18 5.69 17.88
N LEU A 194 -11.31 5.38 19.17
CA LEU A 194 -11.93 6.26 20.15
C LEU A 194 -10.88 7.02 20.96
N TYR A 195 -11.16 8.29 21.24
CA TYR A 195 -10.40 9.10 22.20
C TYR A 195 -11.36 9.90 23.07
N GLY A 196 -11.47 9.53 24.35
CA GLY A 196 -12.52 10.07 25.22
C GLY A 196 -13.91 9.69 24.69
N ASP A 197 -14.79 10.67 24.52
CA ASP A 197 -16.12 10.53 23.90
C ASP A 197 -16.10 10.72 22.37
N GLN A 198 -14.92 10.94 21.78
CA GLN A 198 -14.78 11.28 20.38
C GLN A 198 -14.47 10.03 19.54
N GLN A 199 -15.12 9.97 18.38
CA GLN A 199 -14.75 9.08 17.28
C GLN A 199 -13.66 9.77 16.45
N HIS A 200 -12.61 9.04 16.09
CA HIS A 200 -11.53 9.54 15.26
C HIS A 200 -11.32 8.67 14.02
N LEU A 201 -10.98 9.31 12.91
CA LEU A 201 -10.42 8.66 11.73
C LEU A 201 -9.20 9.45 11.26
N VAL A 202 -8.06 8.79 11.22
CA VAL A 202 -6.83 9.34 10.64
C VAL A 202 -6.77 9.05 9.15
N ALA A 203 -6.38 10.04 8.35
CA ALA A 203 -6.28 9.94 6.90
C ALA A 203 -5.17 10.86 6.36
N VAL A 204 -4.85 10.74 5.07
CA VAL A 204 -3.97 11.69 4.38
C VAL A 204 -4.81 12.63 3.53
N GLY A 205 -4.58 13.93 3.66
CA GLY A 205 -5.21 14.96 2.82
C GLY A 205 -4.61 15.00 1.41
N THR A 206 -5.30 15.63 0.48
CA THR A 206 -4.82 15.86 -0.91
C THR A 206 -3.52 16.66 -0.97
N GLY A 207 -3.24 17.49 0.04
CA GLY A 207 -1.94 18.17 0.22
C GLY A 207 -0.82 17.27 0.75
N GLY A 208 -1.10 15.99 1.06
CA GLY A 208 -0.15 15.03 1.60
C GLY A 208 0.02 15.08 3.12
N ALA A 209 -0.63 16.01 3.83
CA ALA A 209 -0.57 16.12 5.28
C ALA A 209 -1.49 15.12 5.99
N LEU A 210 -1.20 14.83 7.27
CA LEU A 210 -2.10 14.03 8.12
C LEU A 210 -3.36 14.84 8.47
N VAL A 211 -4.53 14.23 8.30
CA VAL A 211 -5.81 14.74 8.77
C VAL A 211 -6.35 13.78 9.83
N ASN A 212 -6.65 14.27 11.03
CA ASN A 212 -7.26 13.46 12.10
C ASN A 212 -8.71 13.88 12.32
N LEU A 213 -9.61 13.44 11.45
CA LEU A 213 -11.02 13.80 11.51
C LEU A 213 -11.63 13.25 12.80
N SER A 214 -12.45 14.05 13.47
CA SER A 214 -13.12 13.60 14.68
C SER A 214 -14.57 14.06 14.76
N TRP A 215 -15.35 13.32 15.55
CA TRP A 215 -16.71 13.69 15.90
C TRP A 215 -17.02 13.34 17.35
N SER A 216 -17.72 14.25 18.03
CA SER A 216 -18.45 13.94 19.27
C SER A 216 -19.77 14.70 19.30
N PRO A 217 -20.71 14.33 20.19
CA PRO A 217 -21.95 15.08 20.36
C PRO A 217 -21.73 16.55 20.73
N SER A 218 -20.66 16.85 21.47
CA SER A 218 -20.36 18.19 21.97
C SER A 218 -19.64 19.07 20.96
N THR A 219 -18.82 18.49 20.08
CA THR A 219 -18.02 19.26 19.12
C THR A 219 -18.54 19.22 17.69
N GLY A 220 -19.39 18.25 17.35
CA GLY A 220 -19.66 17.92 15.96
C GLY A 220 -18.40 17.47 15.22
N ILE A 221 -18.41 17.57 13.89
CA ILE A 221 -17.30 17.11 13.03
C ILE A 221 -16.17 18.15 13.00
N ILE A 222 -14.96 17.75 13.39
CA ILE A 222 -13.73 18.53 13.29
C ILE A 222 -12.78 17.84 12.30
N ARG A 223 -12.05 18.63 11.51
CA ARG A 223 -11.11 18.16 10.48
C ARG A 223 -9.73 18.81 10.63
N PRO A 224 -9.03 18.61 11.77
CA PRO A 224 -7.72 19.21 11.97
C PRO A 224 -6.70 18.57 11.03
N GLU A 225 -5.90 19.43 10.38
CA GLU A 225 -4.66 19.01 9.72
C GLU A 225 -3.54 19.06 10.77
N TRP A 226 -2.88 17.93 11.00
CA TRP A 226 -1.78 17.80 11.96
C TRP A 226 -0.42 18.11 11.33
N GLY A 227 -0.40 18.47 10.05
CA GLY A 227 0.78 18.90 9.30
C GLY A 227 1.82 17.79 9.12
N GLY A 228 3.08 18.21 9.01
CA GLY A 228 4.22 17.33 8.73
C GLY A 228 4.59 17.28 7.25
N ALA A 229 5.71 16.63 6.94
CA ALA A 229 6.13 16.38 5.56
C ALA A 229 5.12 15.45 4.85
N PRO A 230 5.01 15.52 3.50
CA PRO A 230 4.07 14.71 2.74
C PRO A 230 4.14 13.22 3.08
N LEU A 231 2.97 12.60 3.18
CA LEU A 231 2.78 11.20 3.52
C LEU A 231 2.46 10.36 2.29
N THR A 232 2.76 9.08 2.39
CA THR A 232 2.36 8.07 1.42
C THR A 232 1.77 6.87 2.14
N GLY A 233 0.56 6.46 1.73
CA GLY A 233 -0.12 5.30 2.31
C GLY A 233 -0.95 5.61 3.56
N ARG A 234 -1.52 4.57 4.17
CA ARG A 234 -2.51 4.68 5.26
C ARG A 234 -1.82 4.90 6.63
N PRO A 235 -2.29 5.87 7.43
CA PRO A 235 -1.87 6.01 8.81
C PRO A 235 -2.57 4.99 9.72
N VAL A 236 -1.94 4.67 10.84
CA VAL A 236 -2.48 3.86 11.94
C VAL A 236 -2.55 4.71 13.19
N GLY A 237 -3.66 4.62 13.93
CA GLY A 237 -3.88 5.42 15.14
C GLY A 237 -4.43 4.58 16.28
N TYR A 238 -3.92 4.81 17.49
CA TYR A 238 -4.40 4.18 18.71
C TYR A 238 -4.18 5.07 19.93
N VAL A 239 -4.89 4.78 21.01
CA VAL A 239 -4.76 5.51 22.28
C VAL A 239 -3.90 4.73 23.25
N HIS A 240 -3.02 5.43 23.96
CA HIS A 240 -2.24 4.87 25.05
C HIS A 240 -1.98 5.93 26.12
N ASN A 241 -2.13 5.55 27.39
CA ASN A 241 -1.86 6.42 28.54
C ASN A 241 -2.50 7.83 28.43
N GLY A 242 -3.76 7.90 27.99
CA GLY A 242 -4.50 9.16 27.83
C GLY A 242 -4.08 10.03 26.65
N GLN A 243 -3.21 9.54 25.77
CA GLN A 243 -2.75 10.22 24.56
C GLN A 243 -3.17 9.46 23.31
N GLN A 244 -3.46 10.20 22.25
CA GLN A 244 -3.56 9.65 20.90
C GLN A 244 -2.16 9.52 20.33
N HIS A 245 -1.90 8.42 19.63
CA HIS A 245 -0.68 8.21 18.87
C HIS A 245 -1.05 7.82 17.44
N VAL A 246 -0.47 8.51 16.46
CA VAL A 246 -0.71 8.27 15.05
C VAL A 246 0.63 8.05 14.35
N PHE A 247 0.73 6.98 13.58
CA PHE A 247 1.92 6.64 12.81
C PHE A 247 1.61 6.61 11.32
N ALA A 248 2.52 7.15 10.50
CA ALA A 248 2.39 7.11 9.06
C ALA A 248 3.76 7.00 8.38
N ARG A 249 3.77 6.60 7.11
CA ARG A 249 4.97 6.62 6.27
C ARG A 249 5.04 7.95 5.51
N GLY A 250 6.17 8.64 5.61
CA GLY A 250 6.49 9.80 4.77
C GLY A 250 6.84 9.40 3.34
N THR A 251 6.68 10.31 2.38
CA THR A 251 7.10 10.09 0.97
C THR A 251 8.61 9.82 0.83
N ASP A 252 9.38 10.17 1.86
CA ASP A 252 10.81 9.91 2.03
C ASP A 252 11.11 8.55 2.71
N ASN A 253 10.10 7.70 2.90
CA ASN A 253 10.19 6.41 3.60
C ASN A 253 10.57 6.52 5.08
N THR A 254 10.35 7.67 5.71
CA THR A 254 10.57 7.83 7.15
C THR A 254 9.28 7.57 7.92
N LEU A 255 9.37 6.93 9.08
CA LEU A 255 8.24 6.85 10.00
C LEU A 255 7.92 8.26 10.54
N ARG A 256 6.65 8.63 10.57
CA ARG A 256 6.17 9.84 11.24
C ARG A 256 5.30 9.40 12.40
N HIS A 257 5.52 9.97 13.58
CA HIS A 257 4.71 9.73 14.75
C HIS A 257 4.21 11.05 15.30
N TRP A 258 2.89 11.18 15.41
CA TRP A 258 2.24 12.28 16.10
C TRP A 258 1.68 11.78 17.42
N TRP A 259 1.76 12.61 18.45
CA TRP A 259 1.09 12.36 19.72
C TRP A 259 0.37 13.60 20.21
N GLN A 260 -0.80 13.40 20.80
CA GLN A 260 -1.62 14.50 21.31
C GLN A 260 -2.32 14.08 22.60
N SER A 261 -2.29 14.97 23.59
CA SER A 261 -3.17 14.94 24.75
C SER A 261 -4.14 16.12 24.69
N GLY A 262 -5.41 15.88 25.04
CA GLY A 262 -6.46 16.88 24.98
C GLY A 262 -6.60 17.51 23.60
N GLY A 263 -6.90 18.82 23.55
CA GLY A 263 -7.10 19.57 22.30
C GLY A 263 -5.91 20.42 21.83
N GLY A 264 -4.73 20.26 22.42
CA GLY A 264 -3.53 21.03 22.05
C GLY A 264 -2.96 20.63 20.69
N ALA A 265 -1.95 21.36 20.18
CA ALA A 265 -1.27 20.94 18.95
C ALA A 265 -0.54 19.59 19.16
N PRO A 266 -0.53 18.68 18.17
CA PRO A 266 0.18 17.42 18.28
C PRO A 266 1.69 17.64 18.26
N GLY A 267 2.44 16.83 19.01
CA GLY A 267 3.87 16.64 18.77
C GLY A 267 4.13 15.84 17.50
N LEU A 268 5.36 15.90 16.97
CA LEU A 268 5.78 15.16 15.78
C LEU A 268 7.25 14.71 15.88
N ASP A 269 7.51 13.42 15.68
CA ASP A 269 8.85 12.82 15.60
C ASP A 269 8.92 11.65 14.57
N ASN A 270 10.00 10.85 14.59
CA ASN A 270 10.23 9.78 13.60
C ASN A 270 10.81 8.45 14.11
N TRP A 271 11.05 8.30 15.41
CA TRP A 271 11.59 7.08 16.03
C TRP A 271 12.89 6.52 15.39
N GLY A 272 13.68 7.39 14.74
CA GLY A 272 14.95 7.03 14.11
C GLY A 272 14.82 6.06 12.93
N ALA A 273 13.65 6.00 12.27
CA ALA A 273 13.37 5.10 11.15
C ALA A 273 13.49 5.78 9.77
N VAL A 274 14.44 6.70 9.61
CA VAL A 274 14.63 7.49 8.38
C VAL A 274 14.96 6.58 7.20
N GLY A 275 14.14 6.67 6.14
CA GLY A 275 14.33 5.87 4.92
C GLY A 275 14.05 4.38 5.04
N ARG A 276 13.52 3.90 6.18
CA ARG A 276 13.34 2.46 6.45
C ARG A 276 11.92 1.94 6.22
N VAL A 277 10.90 2.79 6.18
CA VAL A 277 9.50 2.36 6.16
C VAL A 277 9.04 2.15 4.72
N MET A 278 8.75 0.89 4.34
CA MET A 278 8.39 0.48 2.98
C MET A 278 6.95 -0.04 2.83
N SER A 279 6.17 -0.03 3.92
CA SER A 279 4.73 -0.34 3.93
C SER A 279 3.95 0.71 4.73
N ASN A 280 2.63 0.64 4.72
CA ASN A 280 1.83 1.26 5.77
C ASN A 280 2.23 0.64 7.11
N PRO A 281 2.39 1.44 8.18
CA PRO A 281 2.64 0.92 9.51
C PRO A 281 1.36 0.30 10.11
N THR A 282 1.54 -0.63 11.04
CA THR A 282 0.51 -1.10 11.96
C THR A 282 1.06 -1.03 13.39
N GLY A 283 0.21 -0.95 14.40
CA GLY A 283 0.69 -0.84 15.77
C GLY A 283 -0.41 -0.97 16.79
N PHE A 284 0.01 -1.10 18.05
CA PHE A 284 -0.86 -1.20 19.21
C PHE A 284 -0.10 -0.76 20.46
N ALA A 285 -0.83 -0.55 21.55
CA ALA A 285 -0.25 -0.46 22.88
C ALA A 285 -0.18 -1.84 23.55
N TYR A 286 0.88 -2.09 24.30
CA TYR A 286 1.06 -3.32 25.07
C TYR A 286 1.78 -3.02 26.39
N GLY A 287 1.13 -3.29 27.53
CA GLY A 287 1.68 -2.92 28.84
C GLY A 287 1.98 -1.42 28.93
N ASN A 288 3.22 -1.04 29.22
CA ASN A 288 3.71 0.34 29.26
C ASN A 288 4.40 0.78 27.96
N GLN A 289 4.13 0.09 26.85
CA GLN A 289 4.84 0.28 25.59
C GLN A 289 3.90 0.61 24.44
N GLN A 290 4.38 1.45 23.54
CA GLN A 290 3.75 1.81 22.27
C GLN A 290 4.51 1.08 21.16
N HIS A 291 3.84 0.26 20.36
CA HIS A 291 4.49 -0.56 19.34
C HIS A 291 4.07 -0.12 17.93
N VAL A 292 5.01 -0.20 16.98
CA VAL A 292 4.76 -0.01 15.55
C VAL A 292 5.62 -0.96 14.72
N PHE A 293 5.00 -1.54 13.70
CA PHE A 293 5.59 -2.53 12.82
C PHE A 293 5.42 -2.10 11.36
N TYR A 294 6.45 -2.36 10.55
CA TYR A 294 6.46 -2.02 9.13
C TYR A 294 7.37 -2.96 8.33
N ARG A 295 7.18 -2.99 7.01
CA ARG A 295 8.15 -3.61 6.09
C ARG A 295 9.37 -2.71 5.95
N ASN A 296 10.57 -3.27 6.07
CA ASN A 296 11.82 -2.55 5.84
C ASN A 296 12.32 -2.67 4.38
N PRO A 297 13.43 -2.04 3.98
CA PRO A 297 13.97 -2.12 2.60
C PRO A 297 14.38 -3.54 2.18
N ASP A 298 14.69 -4.41 3.13
CA ASP A 298 15.03 -5.82 2.90
C ASP A 298 13.78 -6.70 2.77
N GLY A 299 12.59 -6.11 2.86
CA GLY A 299 11.30 -6.80 2.79
C GLY A 299 10.88 -7.46 4.11
N LEU A 300 11.64 -7.29 5.20
CA LEU A 300 11.44 -7.96 6.49
C LEU A 300 10.56 -7.13 7.43
N LEU A 301 9.99 -7.79 8.45
CA LEU A 301 9.21 -7.12 9.50
C LEU A 301 10.16 -6.44 10.49
N GLU A 302 10.17 -5.12 10.46
CA GLU A 302 10.87 -4.30 11.44
C GLU A 302 9.88 -3.71 12.43
N HIS A 303 10.29 -3.71 13.68
CA HIS A 303 9.53 -3.30 14.83
C HIS A 303 10.25 -2.18 15.57
N LYS A 304 9.50 -1.16 15.97
CA LYS A 304 9.95 -0.12 16.91
C LYS A 304 8.95 -0.02 18.05
N PHE A 305 9.44 0.24 19.25
CA PHE A 305 8.58 0.51 20.40
C PHE A 305 9.15 1.59 21.30
N PHE A 306 8.26 2.42 21.84
CA PHE A 306 8.58 3.38 22.89
C PHE A 306 8.17 2.80 24.23
N ASP A 307 9.10 2.79 25.18
CA ASP A 307 8.87 2.30 26.53
C ASP A 307 8.69 3.48 27.50
N LEU A 308 7.52 3.57 28.15
CA LEU A 308 7.17 4.68 29.05
C LEU A 308 8.02 4.73 30.32
N VAL A 309 8.65 3.63 30.73
CA VAL A 309 9.45 3.56 31.95
C VAL A 309 10.85 4.12 31.69
N SER A 310 11.47 3.70 30.59
CA SER A 310 12.80 4.16 30.19
C SER A 310 12.78 5.48 29.41
N GLY A 311 11.65 5.83 28.80
CA GLY A 311 11.52 6.97 27.89
C GLY A 311 12.30 6.79 26.59
N GLN A 312 12.62 5.55 26.20
CA GLN A 312 13.46 5.26 25.04
C GLN A 312 12.67 4.56 23.93
N VAL A 313 13.05 4.85 22.68
CA VAL A 313 12.66 4.07 21.52
C VAL A 313 13.67 2.95 21.29
N SER A 314 13.18 1.72 21.27
CA SER A 314 13.96 0.52 20.93
C SER A 314 13.32 -0.22 19.76
N GLY A 315 13.96 -1.27 19.25
CA GLY A 315 13.40 -2.03 18.14
C GLY A 315 14.36 -3.03 17.52
N GLY A 316 13.91 -3.68 16.45
CA GLY A 316 14.68 -4.68 15.74
C GLY A 316 13.89 -5.33 14.60
N VAL A 317 14.55 -6.20 13.86
CA VAL A 317 13.92 -6.99 12.78
C VAL A 317 13.53 -8.35 13.34
N TRP A 318 12.28 -8.74 13.16
CA TRP A 318 11.81 -10.06 13.53
C TRP A 318 12.08 -11.04 12.37
N ALA A 319 12.61 -12.22 12.70
CA ALA A 319 12.78 -13.29 11.72
C ALA A 319 11.41 -13.73 11.16
N GLY A 320 11.36 -14.25 9.92
CA GLY A 320 10.09 -14.62 9.28
C GLY A 320 10.06 -14.51 7.75
N GLY A 321 11.14 -13.99 7.16
CA GLY A 321 11.29 -13.84 5.71
C GLY A 321 10.58 -12.61 5.12
N PRO A 322 10.77 -12.36 3.82
CA PRO A 322 10.22 -11.18 3.17
C PRO A 322 8.71 -11.30 2.94
N PHE A 323 8.01 -10.18 3.09
CA PHE A 323 6.56 -10.09 2.85
C PHE A 323 6.22 -8.96 1.89
N VAL A 324 4.98 -8.96 1.39
CA VAL A 324 4.44 -7.96 0.47
C VAL A 324 3.14 -7.37 1.03
N GLY A 325 2.75 -6.18 0.54
CA GLY A 325 1.58 -5.49 1.08
C GLY A 325 1.85 -4.82 2.44
N ASN A 326 0.85 -4.78 3.32
CA ASN A 326 0.94 -4.13 4.62
C ASN A 326 0.75 -5.13 5.76
N PRO A 327 1.53 -5.03 6.85
CA PRO A 327 1.31 -5.84 8.04
C PRO A 327 0.05 -5.39 8.78
N TYR A 328 -0.59 -6.33 9.48
CA TYR A 328 -1.70 -6.08 10.39
C TYR A 328 -1.38 -6.68 11.76
N ALA A 329 -1.57 -5.91 12.82
CA ALA A 329 -1.14 -6.30 14.15
C ALA A 329 -2.21 -6.03 15.21
N PHE A 330 -2.34 -6.94 16.17
CA PHE A 330 -3.20 -6.77 17.34
C PHE A 330 -2.66 -7.57 18.54
N VAL A 331 -3.18 -7.24 19.71
CA VAL A 331 -2.92 -7.98 20.95
C VAL A 331 -4.06 -8.97 21.19
N HIS A 332 -3.71 -10.20 21.54
CA HIS A 332 -4.63 -11.21 22.06
C HIS A 332 -4.17 -11.59 23.47
N LYS A 333 -4.96 -11.23 24.47
CA LYS A 333 -4.59 -11.40 25.90
C LYS A 333 -3.24 -10.73 26.20
N ASP A 334 -2.23 -11.50 26.59
CA ASP A 334 -0.87 -11.07 26.88
C ASP A 334 0.10 -11.31 25.71
N GLN A 335 -0.42 -11.59 24.53
CA GLN A 335 0.34 -11.96 23.34
C GLN A 335 0.24 -10.90 22.24
N GLN A 336 1.34 -10.68 21.53
CA GLN A 336 1.43 -9.83 20.36
C GLN A 336 1.33 -10.70 19.11
N HIS A 337 0.46 -10.33 18.17
CA HIS A 337 0.30 -11.03 16.90
C HIS A 337 0.39 -10.06 15.73
N ILE A 338 1.18 -10.43 14.72
CA ILE A 338 1.38 -9.66 13.49
C ILE A 338 1.24 -10.59 12.29
N PHE A 339 0.54 -10.13 11.27
CA PHE A 339 0.20 -10.91 10.08
C PHE A 339 0.57 -10.14 8.83
N ALA A 340 1.15 -10.82 7.86
CA ALA A 340 1.32 -10.31 6.50
C ALA A 340 1.28 -11.45 5.49
N ARG A 341 1.27 -11.12 4.19
CA ARG A 341 1.37 -12.12 3.13
C ARG A 341 2.74 -12.09 2.46
N ASN A 342 3.26 -13.25 2.07
CA ASN A 342 4.43 -13.33 1.21
C ASN A 342 4.06 -13.14 -0.27
N ALA A 343 5.08 -13.11 -1.15
CA ALA A 343 4.88 -12.92 -2.59
C ALA A 343 4.05 -14.04 -3.26
N ALA A 344 4.05 -15.25 -2.69
CA ALA A 344 3.24 -16.38 -3.15
C ALA A 344 1.79 -16.35 -2.62
N GLY A 345 1.42 -15.34 -1.83
CA GLY A 345 0.12 -15.25 -1.17
C GLY A 345 -0.04 -16.19 0.02
N GLY A 346 1.04 -16.74 0.57
CA GLY A 346 1.02 -17.44 1.85
C GLY A 346 1.03 -16.46 3.01
N LEU A 347 0.49 -16.88 4.16
CA LEU A 347 0.51 -16.10 5.39
C LEU A 347 1.88 -16.24 6.07
N ILE A 348 2.39 -15.12 6.58
CA ILE A 348 3.40 -15.11 7.64
C ILE A 348 2.71 -14.53 8.88
N HIS A 349 2.71 -15.30 9.96
CA HIS A 349 2.23 -14.89 11.26
C HIS A 349 3.43 -14.85 12.21
N TRP A 350 3.69 -13.67 12.77
CA TRP A 350 4.63 -13.47 13.84
C TRP A 350 3.90 -13.37 15.16
N PHE A 351 4.47 -13.97 16.20
CA PHE A 351 3.93 -13.89 17.55
C PHE A 351 5.02 -13.73 18.60
N TRP A 352 4.62 -13.13 19.72
CA TRP A 352 5.45 -12.97 20.90
C TRP A 352 4.59 -12.89 22.17
N TRP A 353 5.12 -13.37 23.28
CA TRP A 353 4.57 -13.16 24.63
C TRP A 353 5.71 -13.19 25.66
N PRO A 354 5.46 -12.78 26.91
CA PRO A 354 6.48 -12.75 27.94
C PRO A 354 7.15 -14.12 28.13
N GLY A 355 8.48 -14.13 28.06
CA GLY A 355 9.30 -15.34 28.26
C GLY A 355 9.69 -16.11 26.99
N ILE A 356 9.27 -15.67 25.80
CA ILE A 356 9.74 -16.25 24.53
C ILE A 356 10.47 -15.22 23.65
N ASN A 357 11.22 -15.74 22.66
CA ASN A 357 11.69 -14.94 21.54
C ASN A 357 10.59 -14.83 20.47
N PRO A 358 10.52 -13.71 19.74
CA PRO A 358 9.61 -13.59 18.61
C PRO A 358 9.78 -14.75 17.64
N SER A 359 8.66 -15.36 17.27
CA SER A 359 8.62 -16.60 16.48
C SER A 359 7.60 -16.47 15.36
N THR A 360 7.62 -17.42 14.42
CA THR A 360 6.76 -17.37 13.23
C THR A 360 6.15 -18.70 12.85
N ASP A 361 4.95 -18.63 12.29
CA ASP A 361 4.27 -19.73 11.60
C ASP A 361 3.46 -19.19 10.38
N SER A 362 2.62 -20.05 9.77
CA SER A 362 1.77 -19.68 8.62
C SER A 362 0.28 -19.93 8.83
N TRP A 363 -0.12 -20.40 10.01
CA TRP A 363 -1.46 -20.98 10.25
C TRP A 363 -1.95 -21.99 9.19
N GLY A 364 -1.02 -22.63 8.48
CA GLY A 364 -1.31 -23.56 7.38
C GLY A 364 -1.71 -22.90 6.06
N ILE A 365 -1.64 -21.57 5.93
CA ILE A 365 -1.95 -20.85 4.69
C ILE A 365 -0.66 -20.65 3.91
N THR A 366 -0.39 -21.52 2.95
CA THR A 366 0.84 -21.48 2.14
C THR A 366 0.70 -20.66 0.84
N SER A 367 -0.53 -20.40 0.41
CA SER A 367 -0.87 -19.58 -0.77
C SER A 367 -2.32 -19.11 -0.70
N GLY A 368 -2.74 -18.24 -1.62
CA GLY A 368 -4.15 -17.89 -1.84
C GLY A 368 -4.60 -16.54 -1.27
N ILE A 369 -3.80 -15.86 -0.46
CA ILE A 369 -4.09 -14.49 0.01
C ILE A 369 -3.82 -13.47 -1.10
N ALA A 370 -4.82 -12.64 -1.41
CA ALA A 370 -4.78 -11.64 -2.48
C ALA A 370 -5.06 -10.20 -2.02
N SER A 371 -5.18 -9.94 -0.72
CA SER A 371 -5.27 -8.60 -0.10
C SER A 371 -4.34 -8.50 1.10
N ASP A 372 -4.20 -7.31 1.67
CA ASP A 372 -3.72 -7.20 3.04
C ASP A 372 -4.71 -7.88 4.00
N VAL A 373 -4.20 -8.34 5.13
CA VAL A 373 -4.98 -9.03 6.17
C VAL A 373 -5.58 -8.02 7.13
N THR A 374 -6.73 -8.34 7.70
CA THR A 374 -7.35 -7.64 8.84
C THR A 374 -7.81 -8.69 9.85
N GLY A 375 -8.21 -8.29 11.05
CA GLY A 375 -8.55 -9.26 12.09
C GLY A 375 -9.01 -8.61 13.38
N PHE A 376 -9.25 -9.44 14.38
CA PHE A 376 -9.58 -8.99 15.73
C PHE A 376 -9.37 -10.12 16.73
N SER A 377 -9.30 -9.74 18.00
CA SER A 377 -9.32 -10.67 19.13
C SER A 377 -10.71 -10.68 19.77
N THR A 378 -11.17 -11.87 20.16
CA THR A 378 -12.25 -12.08 21.13
C THR A 378 -11.64 -12.63 22.43
N PRO A 379 -12.42 -12.87 23.50
CA PRO A 379 -11.87 -13.42 24.75
C PRO A 379 -11.22 -14.81 24.62
N THR A 380 -11.65 -15.62 23.66
CA THR A 380 -11.24 -17.03 23.51
C THR A 380 -10.75 -17.39 22.11
N GLN A 381 -10.71 -16.43 21.20
CA GLN A 381 -10.30 -16.66 19.82
C GLN A 381 -9.61 -15.42 19.26
N HIS A 382 -8.82 -15.60 18.23
CA HIS A 382 -8.34 -14.49 17.42
C HIS A 382 -8.42 -14.85 15.94
N HIS A 383 -8.95 -13.90 15.17
CA HIS A 383 -9.40 -14.11 13.80
C HIS A 383 -8.62 -13.23 12.84
N ILE A 384 -8.34 -13.76 11.65
CA ILE A 384 -7.89 -12.99 10.51
C ILE A 384 -8.80 -13.21 9.30
N PHE A 385 -8.95 -12.17 8.50
CA PHE A 385 -9.76 -12.11 7.29
C PHE A 385 -8.94 -11.53 6.15
N TYR A 386 -9.19 -12.04 4.95
CA TYR A 386 -8.52 -11.58 3.74
C TYR A 386 -9.37 -11.90 2.50
N ARG A 387 -9.08 -11.20 1.42
CA ARG A 387 -9.54 -11.60 0.09
C ARG A 387 -8.68 -12.74 -0.43
N ASN A 388 -9.30 -13.83 -0.88
CA ASN A 388 -8.57 -14.89 -1.57
C ASN A 388 -8.36 -14.59 -3.06
N THR A 389 -7.58 -15.42 -3.77
CA THR A 389 -7.31 -15.27 -5.22
C THR A 389 -8.56 -15.39 -6.09
N GLY A 390 -9.62 -16.05 -5.60
CA GLY A 390 -10.94 -16.06 -6.24
C GLY A 390 -11.76 -14.79 -6.02
N GLY A 391 -11.24 -13.84 -5.22
CA GLY A 391 -11.88 -12.57 -4.90
C GLY A 391 -12.87 -12.62 -3.74
N ALA A 392 -13.09 -13.79 -3.11
CA ALA A 392 -14.03 -13.98 -2.01
C ALA A 392 -13.41 -13.66 -0.64
N LEU A 393 -14.26 -13.39 0.35
CA LEU A 393 -13.83 -13.21 1.75
C LEU A 393 -13.53 -14.57 2.37
N GLN A 394 -12.31 -14.76 2.83
CA GLN A 394 -11.87 -15.96 3.52
C GLN A 394 -11.32 -15.59 4.90
N HIS A 395 -11.56 -16.45 5.87
CA HIS A 395 -11.10 -16.25 7.24
C HIS A 395 -10.34 -17.46 7.78
N ARG A 396 -9.51 -17.19 8.79
CA ARG A 396 -8.76 -18.19 9.56
C ARG A 396 -8.71 -17.70 11.01
N PHE A 397 -8.89 -18.59 11.97
CA PHE A 397 -8.83 -18.22 13.37
C PHE A 397 -8.28 -19.34 14.23
N PHE A 398 -7.63 -18.94 15.32
CA PHE A 398 -7.21 -19.85 16.37
C PHE A 398 -8.26 -19.86 17.47
N ASP A 399 -8.68 -21.05 17.89
CA ASP A 399 -9.59 -21.26 19.00
C ASP A 399 -8.79 -21.70 20.23
N ASP A 400 -8.73 -20.84 21.25
CA ASP A 400 -7.91 -21.12 22.43
C ASP A 400 -8.39 -22.34 23.22
N PRO A 401 -9.71 -22.56 23.42
CA PRO A 401 -10.22 -23.73 24.13
C PRO A 401 -9.82 -25.06 23.48
N SER A 402 -9.92 -25.17 22.15
CA SER A 402 -9.57 -26.40 21.44
C SER A 402 -8.08 -26.49 21.08
N GLY A 403 -7.38 -25.35 21.01
CA GLY A 403 -6.04 -25.24 20.46
C GLY A 403 -5.97 -25.47 18.94
N THR A 404 -7.08 -25.31 18.22
CA THR A 404 -7.16 -25.63 16.78
C THR A 404 -7.25 -24.40 15.90
N LEU A 405 -6.70 -24.52 14.69
CA LEU A 405 -6.85 -23.54 13.61
C LEU A 405 -8.04 -23.91 12.74
N ASN A 406 -9.01 -23.00 12.67
CA ASN A 406 -10.27 -23.16 11.96
C ASN A 406 -10.40 -22.08 10.88
N GLY A 407 -11.35 -22.23 9.96
CA GLY A 407 -11.57 -21.23 8.92
C GLY A 407 -12.43 -21.72 7.77
N GLY A 408 -12.60 -20.87 6.77
CA GLY A 408 -13.53 -21.08 5.67
C GLY A 408 -13.74 -19.84 4.81
N VAL A 409 -14.51 -20.00 3.74
CA VAL A 409 -14.90 -18.90 2.85
C VAL A 409 -16.31 -18.45 3.22
N TRP A 410 -16.49 -17.16 3.39
CA TRP A 410 -17.79 -16.56 3.67
C TRP A 410 -18.52 -16.25 2.36
N ALA A 411 -19.79 -16.62 2.28
CA ALA A 411 -20.64 -16.26 1.14
C ALA A 411 -20.88 -14.74 1.10
N GLY A 412 -21.17 -14.17 -0.08
CA GLY A 412 -21.40 -12.72 -0.26
C GLY A 412 -20.68 -12.10 -1.47
N GLY A 413 -20.08 -12.93 -2.33
CA GLY A 413 -19.51 -12.52 -3.62
C GLY A 413 -18.10 -11.95 -3.53
N THR A 414 -17.62 -11.41 -4.66
CA THR A 414 -16.24 -10.95 -4.80
C THR A 414 -16.07 -9.46 -4.46
N PHE A 415 -14.83 -9.06 -4.11
CA PHE A 415 -14.46 -7.68 -3.83
C PHE A 415 -13.05 -7.30 -4.31
N ALA A 416 -12.75 -6.00 -4.38
CA ALA A 416 -11.57 -5.43 -5.05
C ALA A 416 -10.54 -4.79 -4.10
N GLY A 417 -10.95 -4.38 -2.90
CA GLY A 417 -10.08 -3.72 -1.91
C GLY A 417 -9.54 -4.62 -0.80
N ASN A 418 -8.86 -4.02 0.17
CA ASN A 418 -8.56 -4.66 1.46
C ASN A 418 -9.83 -4.73 2.32
N PRO A 419 -10.11 -5.85 3.01
CA PRO A 419 -11.20 -5.90 3.97
C PRO A 419 -10.82 -5.20 5.28
N HIS A 420 -11.82 -4.79 6.06
CA HIS A 420 -11.64 -4.36 7.45
C HIS A 420 -12.61 -5.11 8.36
N ALA A 421 -12.06 -5.82 9.35
CA ALA A 421 -12.82 -6.63 10.29
C ALA A 421 -12.79 -6.01 11.68
N PHE A 422 -13.92 -6.08 12.38
CA PHE A 422 -14.02 -5.68 13.79
C PHE A 422 -15.18 -6.41 14.47
N VAL A 423 -15.22 -6.29 15.80
CA VAL A 423 -16.27 -6.87 16.63
C VAL A 423 -17.14 -5.76 17.21
N HIS A 424 -18.45 -5.97 17.22
CA HIS A 424 -19.40 -5.18 17.97
C HIS A 424 -20.19 -6.12 18.89
N ARG A 425 -19.95 -6.01 20.20
CA ARG A 425 -20.46 -6.96 21.21
C ARG A 425 -20.02 -8.40 20.90
N ASP A 426 -20.96 -9.29 20.61
CA ASP A 426 -20.75 -10.68 20.22
C ASP A 426 -20.83 -10.89 18.70
N GLN A 427 -20.97 -9.81 17.93
CA GLN A 427 -21.09 -9.84 16.47
C GLN A 427 -19.75 -9.52 15.80
N GLN A 428 -19.46 -10.24 14.73
CA GLN A 428 -18.32 -10.02 13.85
C GLN A 428 -18.82 -9.27 12.61
N HIS A 429 -18.11 -8.20 12.23
CA HIS A 429 -18.43 -7.39 11.06
C HIS A 429 -17.21 -7.24 10.18
N ILE A 430 -17.38 -7.44 8.88
CA ILE A 430 -16.34 -7.27 7.88
C ILE A 430 -16.88 -6.42 6.75
N PHE A 431 -16.15 -5.37 6.40
CA PHE A 431 -16.46 -4.51 5.26
C PHE A 431 -15.38 -4.63 4.19
N GLY A 432 -15.79 -4.51 2.92
CA GLY A 432 -14.87 -4.49 1.79
C GLY A 432 -15.42 -3.65 0.63
N ARG A 433 -14.54 -3.16 -0.23
CA ARG A 433 -14.94 -2.40 -1.43
C ARG A 433 -15.05 -3.33 -2.64
N ARG A 434 -16.20 -3.33 -3.32
CA ARG A 434 -16.40 -4.05 -4.59
C ARG A 434 -15.78 -3.30 -5.78
N ALA A 435 -15.54 -4.02 -6.87
CA ALA A 435 -14.94 -3.44 -8.08
C ALA A 435 -15.78 -2.32 -8.71
N ASN A 436 -17.11 -2.40 -8.57
CA ASN A 436 -18.06 -1.40 -9.04
C ASN A 436 -18.21 -0.19 -8.10
N GLY A 437 -17.48 -0.14 -6.98
CA GLY A 437 -17.59 0.93 -5.99
C GLY A 437 -18.72 0.72 -4.97
N ASP A 438 -19.31 -0.46 -4.88
CA ASP A 438 -20.25 -0.78 -3.80
C ASP A 438 -19.51 -1.16 -2.50
N LEU A 439 -20.14 -0.87 -1.36
CA LEU A 439 -19.73 -1.43 -0.07
C LEU A 439 -20.27 -2.85 0.07
N ALA A 440 -19.38 -3.81 0.29
CA ALA A 440 -19.75 -5.14 0.75
C ALA A 440 -19.69 -5.19 2.27
N HIS A 441 -20.67 -5.84 2.89
CA HIS A 441 -20.69 -6.13 4.31
C HIS A 441 -20.99 -7.61 4.54
N TRP A 442 -20.23 -8.19 5.46
CA TRP A 442 -20.43 -9.53 5.97
C TRP A 442 -20.54 -9.49 7.48
N PHE A 443 -21.35 -10.38 8.02
CA PHE A 443 -21.56 -10.47 9.46
C PHE A 443 -21.74 -11.89 9.95
N TRP A 444 -21.48 -12.07 11.25
CA TRP A 444 -21.74 -13.31 11.98
C TRP A 444 -21.98 -13.01 13.46
N TRP A 445 -22.79 -13.83 14.13
CA TRP A 445 -22.91 -13.88 15.59
C TRP A 445 -23.26 -15.31 16.03
N PRO A 446 -23.17 -15.64 17.34
CA PRO A 446 -23.50 -16.96 17.83
C PRO A 446 -24.90 -17.41 17.42
N GLY A 447 -25.00 -18.60 16.81
CA GLY A 447 -26.26 -19.21 16.39
C GLY A 447 -26.68 -18.96 14.94
N ILE A 448 -25.90 -18.21 14.15
CA ILE A 448 -26.13 -18.07 12.71
C ILE A 448 -24.95 -18.57 11.87
N ASN A 449 -25.21 -18.82 10.59
CA ASN A 449 -24.15 -18.98 9.60
C ASN A 449 -23.67 -17.60 9.12
N PRO A 450 -22.38 -17.46 8.76
CA PRO A 450 -21.88 -16.22 8.20
C PRO A 450 -22.70 -15.79 6.99
N SER A 451 -23.08 -14.51 6.95
CA SER A 451 -24.02 -13.96 5.99
C SER A 451 -23.55 -12.59 5.49
N SER A 452 -24.23 -12.04 4.48
CA SER A 452 -23.93 -10.74 3.90
C SER A 452 -25.21 -9.97 3.63
N ASP A 453 -25.16 -8.65 3.74
CA ASP A 453 -26.26 -7.73 3.42
C ASP A 453 -25.75 -6.50 2.64
N ASP A 454 -26.64 -5.54 2.41
CA ASP A 454 -26.35 -4.29 1.72
C ASP A 454 -26.53 -3.10 2.67
N TRP A 455 -25.46 -2.35 2.88
CA TRP A 455 -25.44 -1.13 3.69
C TRP A 455 -25.80 0.13 2.90
N GLY A 456 -26.14 0.00 1.62
CA GLY A 456 -26.74 1.03 0.75
C GLY A 456 -25.74 1.97 0.07
N ALA A 457 -24.43 1.73 0.21
CA ALA A 457 -23.39 2.53 -0.44
C ALA A 457 -23.07 1.92 -1.82
N ARG A 458 -23.74 2.42 -2.87
CA ARG A 458 -23.65 1.87 -4.23
C ARG A 458 -22.86 2.78 -5.16
N GLY A 459 -21.81 2.26 -5.78
CA GLY A 459 -20.96 2.98 -6.74
C GLY A 459 -20.14 4.16 -6.19
N VAL A 460 -20.22 4.44 -4.88
CA VAL A 460 -19.61 5.62 -4.26
C VAL A 460 -18.31 5.34 -3.53
N VAL A 461 -18.05 4.08 -3.17
CA VAL A 461 -16.90 3.67 -2.36
C VAL A 461 -15.64 3.67 -3.23
N ALA A 462 -14.81 4.69 -3.07
CA ALA A 462 -13.47 4.75 -3.67
C ALA A 462 -12.43 4.14 -2.72
N GLY A 463 -12.66 4.34 -1.41
CA GLY A 463 -11.94 3.91 -0.20
C GLY A 463 -11.94 2.42 0.10
N ASP A 464 -10.84 1.77 0.54
CA ASP A 464 -11.08 0.56 1.36
C ASP A 464 -11.60 1.02 2.74
N PRO A 465 -12.69 0.41 3.22
CA PRO A 465 -13.42 0.88 4.40
C PRO A 465 -12.61 0.74 5.68
N ALA A 466 -12.98 1.52 6.70
CA ALA A 466 -12.49 1.40 8.07
C ALA A 466 -13.67 1.29 9.02
N GLY A 467 -13.64 0.31 9.93
CA GLY A 467 -14.71 0.05 10.88
C GLY A 467 -14.41 0.66 12.24
N LEU A 468 -15.45 1.00 13.00
CA LEU A 468 -15.35 1.42 14.40
C LEU A 468 -16.55 0.90 15.17
N THR A 469 -16.32 0.47 16.42
CA THR A 469 -17.38 0.10 17.34
C THR A 469 -17.51 1.15 18.43
N THR A 470 -18.75 1.52 18.78
CA THR A 470 -19.07 2.35 19.95
C THR A 470 -20.08 1.62 20.83
N GLY A 471 -20.40 2.17 22.00
CA GLY A 471 -21.40 1.57 22.89
C GLY A 471 -22.82 1.51 22.29
N GLY A 472 -23.14 2.40 21.34
CA GLY A 472 -24.48 2.55 20.77
C GLY A 472 -24.61 2.21 19.28
N GLY A 473 -23.55 1.73 18.64
CA GLY A 473 -23.60 1.31 17.26
C GLY A 473 -22.28 0.83 16.70
N HIS A 474 -22.33 0.34 15.48
CA HIS A 474 -21.16 -0.01 14.69
C HIS A 474 -21.13 0.80 13.39
N HIS A 475 -19.94 1.25 13.06
CA HIS A 475 -19.67 2.32 12.12
C HIS A 475 -18.76 1.82 11.01
N VAL A 476 -18.93 2.37 9.82
CA VAL A 476 -18.04 2.18 8.69
C VAL A 476 -17.79 3.51 8.00
N PHE A 477 -16.52 3.78 7.76
CA PHE A 477 -16.04 4.98 7.08
C PHE A 477 -15.43 4.58 5.75
N TYR A 478 -15.66 5.38 4.71
CA TYR A 478 -14.99 5.18 3.44
C TYR A 478 -14.84 6.49 2.68
N ARG A 479 -13.75 6.54 1.92
CA ARG A 479 -13.49 7.61 0.99
C ARG A 479 -14.42 7.49 -0.23
N THR A 480 -15.01 8.60 -0.67
CA THR A 480 -15.85 8.66 -1.90
C THR A 480 -15.04 9.03 -3.14
N ASN A 481 -15.60 8.90 -4.34
CA ASN A 481 -14.93 9.37 -5.57
C ASN A 481 -14.61 10.88 -5.56
N ASN A 482 -15.33 11.69 -4.77
CA ASN A 482 -15.24 13.16 -4.81
C ASN A 482 -14.24 13.79 -3.84
N GLY A 483 -13.48 13.02 -3.07
CA GLY A 483 -12.54 13.59 -2.07
C GLY A 483 -12.95 13.33 -0.63
N THR A 484 -14.23 13.04 -0.38
CA THR A 484 -14.80 13.14 0.97
C THR A 484 -14.77 11.83 1.74
N LEU A 485 -14.89 11.92 3.06
CA LEU A 485 -15.16 10.79 3.93
C LEU A 485 -16.66 10.64 4.16
N GLU A 486 -17.26 9.58 3.64
CA GLU A 486 -18.63 9.22 3.98
C GLU A 486 -18.62 8.19 5.12
N HIS A 487 -19.63 8.25 5.96
CA HIS A 487 -19.75 7.44 7.16
C HIS A 487 -21.17 6.87 7.24
N ARG A 488 -21.25 5.56 7.54
CA ARG A 488 -22.50 4.88 7.82
C ARG A 488 -22.43 4.24 9.19
N VAL A 489 -23.55 4.26 9.89
CA VAL A 489 -23.67 3.70 11.23
C VAL A 489 -24.98 2.94 11.35
N PHE A 490 -24.92 1.76 11.93
CA PHE A 490 -26.10 1.09 12.45
C PHE A 490 -26.29 1.51 13.91
N HIS A 491 -27.39 2.20 14.19
CA HIS A 491 -27.74 2.61 15.54
C HIS A 491 -28.52 1.50 16.25
N ASP A 492 -27.95 0.93 17.30
CA ASP A 492 -28.53 -0.25 17.96
C ASP A 492 -29.90 0.04 18.57
N ALA A 493 -30.01 1.16 19.29
CA ALA A 493 -31.24 1.54 19.98
C ALA A 493 -32.38 1.87 19.01
N ALA A 494 -32.05 2.36 17.82
CA ALA A 494 -33.02 2.78 16.81
C ALA A 494 -33.23 1.75 15.70
N GLY A 495 -32.42 0.67 15.67
CA GLY A 495 -32.54 -0.44 14.73
C GLY A 495 -32.47 -0.03 13.24
N HIS A 496 -31.73 1.02 12.91
CA HIS A 496 -31.63 1.50 11.52
C HIS A 496 -30.22 1.95 11.15
N LEU A 497 -29.96 1.94 9.84
CA LEU A 497 -28.78 2.51 9.23
C LEU A 497 -28.97 4.01 8.98
N ALA A 498 -28.02 4.80 9.45
CA ALA A 498 -27.88 6.22 9.12
C ALA A 498 -26.63 6.45 8.27
N THR A 499 -26.62 7.57 7.54
CA THR A 499 -25.50 7.98 6.69
C THR A 499 -25.26 9.47 6.86
N ASP A 500 -24.01 9.86 7.03
CA ASP A 500 -23.57 11.24 6.98
C ASP A 500 -22.25 11.36 6.19
N ASN A 501 -21.80 12.59 5.98
CA ASN A 501 -20.56 12.85 5.26
C ASN A 501 -19.67 13.79 6.07
N TRP A 502 -18.55 13.23 6.50
CA TRP A 502 -17.48 13.90 7.24
C TRP A 502 -16.57 14.72 6.34
N GLY A 503 -16.94 14.95 5.08
CA GLY A 503 -16.31 15.90 4.17
C GLY A 503 -14.81 15.68 4.01
N GLY A 504 -14.06 16.78 3.94
CA GLY A 504 -12.61 16.75 3.76
C GLY A 504 -12.17 16.64 2.31
N SER A 505 -10.87 16.74 2.10
CA SER A 505 -10.20 16.55 0.82
C SER A 505 -9.12 15.49 1.00
N LEU A 506 -9.52 14.22 0.99
CA LEU A 506 -8.65 13.08 1.24
C LEU A 506 -7.93 12.65 -0.05
N ALA A 507 -6.66 12.28 0.06
CA ALA A 507 -5.90 11.75 -1.08
C ALA A 507 -6.50 10.42 -1.57
N ALA A 508 -6.21 10.04 -2.81
CA ALA A 508 -6.73 8.82 -3.42
C ALA A 508 -6.03 7.54 -2.93
#